data_AF-A0A244ED88-F1
#
_entry.id   AF-A0A244ED88-F1
#
_cell.length_a   1.000
_cell.length_b   1.000
_cell.length_c   1.000
_cell.angle_alpha   90.00
_cell.angle_beta   90.00
_cell.angle_gamma   90.00
#
_symmetry.space_group_name_H-M   'P 1'
#
loop_
_entity.id
_entity.type
_entity.pdbx_description
1 polymer ?
#
loop_
_entity_poly.entity_id
_entity_poly.type
_entity_poly.pdbx_seq_one_letter_code
_entity_poly.pdbx_strand_id
1 'polypeptide(L)' 'MAYELLRKIAGASLPMTLDSQADIENLRILRDAGYVKVDFQPTGMDPPAAVVIALTPLGRTAMRYFGGV' A
#
# COMPACT_ATOMS: atom_id res chain seq x y z
N MET A 1 -5.48 -8.35 4.16
CA MET A 1 -5.63 -8.68 2.72
C MET A 1 -5.20 -7.47 1.91
N ALA A 2 -4.49 -7.68 0.78
CA ALA A 2 -3.93 -6.58 -0.01
C ALA A 2 -4.98 -5.59 -0.54
N TYR A 3 -6.18 -6.06 -0.88
CA TYR A 3 -7.28 -5.19 -1.33
C TYR A 3 -7.79 -4.24 -0.23
N GLU A 4 -7.99 -4.74 1.00
CA GLU A 4 -8.41 -3.91 2.13
C GLU A 4 -7.39 -2.81 2.42
N LEU A 5 -6.10 -3.12 2.28
CA LEU A 5 -5.03 -2.14 2.41
C LEU A 5 -5.06 -1.10 1.29
N LEU A 6 -5.32 -1.52 0.03
CA LEU A 6 -5.48 -0.61 -1.10
C LEU A 6 -6.66 0.36 -0.88
N ARG A 7 -7.78 -0.14 -0.36
CA ARG A 7 -8.96 0.67 -0.01
C ARG A 7 -8.64 1.67 1.11
N LYS A 8 -7.92 1.23 2.15
CA LYS A 8 -7.44 2.10 3.23
C LYS A 8 -6.56 3.23 2.68
N ILE A 9 -5.59 2.91 1.83
CA ILE A 9 -4.67 3.88 1.20
C ILE A 9 -5.43 4.92 0.37
N ALA A 10 -6.49 4.51 -0.32
CA ALA A 10 -7.26 5.43 -1.16
C ALA A 10 -8.15 6.41 -0.39
N GLY A 11 -8.55 6.06 0.83
CA GLY A 11 -9.29 6.94 1.73
C GLY A 11 -8.39 7.76 2.67
N ALA A 12 -7.09 7.49 2.69
CA ALA A 12 -6.14 8.15 3.58
C ALA A 12 -5.51 9.38 2.93
N SER A 13 -5.06 10.32 3.77
CA SER A 13 -4.13 11.37 3.35
C SER A 13 -2.74 10.78 3.17
N LEU A 14 -2.09 11.08 2.04
CA LEU A 14 -0.73 10.64 1.75
C LEU A 14 0.26 11.80 1.92
N PRO A 15 1.51 11.54 2.36
CA PRO A 15 2.10 10.23 2.63
C PRO A 15 1.57 9.55 3.91
N MET A 16 1.52 8.22 3.89
CA MET A 16 1.06 7.40 5.02
C MET A 16 2.12 6.37 5.43
N THR A 17 2.41 6.28 6.72
CA THR A 17 3.36 5.30 7.27
C THR A 17 2.64 4.07 7.80
N LEU A 18 3.21 2.89 7.57
CA LEU A 18 2.72 1.60 8.02
C LEU A 18 3.88 0.82 8.66
N ASP A 19 3.68 0.34 9.88
CA ASP A 19 4.68 -0.38 10.69
C ASP A 19 4.32 -1.85 10.95
N SER A 20 3.10 -2.27 10.57
CA SER A 20 2.65 -3.66 10.69
C SER A 20 3.31 -4.54 9.63
N GLN A 21 3.93 -5.64 10.05
CA GLN A 21 4.52 -6.62 9.13
C GLN A 21 3.52 -7.12 8.07
N ALA A 22 2.27 -7.38 8.46
CA ALA A 22 1.22 -7.82 7.55
C ALA A 22 0.88 -6.74 6.50
N ASP A 23 0.89 -5.46 6.90
CA ASP A 23 0.68 -4.36 5.96
C ASP A 23 1.87 -4.22 5.01
N ILE A 24 3.10 -4.35 5.52
CA ILE A 24 4.33 -4.29 4.72
C ILE A 24 4.38 -5.40 3.67
N GLU A 25 4.00 -6.63 4.02
CA GLU A 25 3.89 -7.74 3.05
C GLU A 25 2.85 -7.45 1.96
N ASN A 26 1.69 -6.93 2.34
CA ASN A 26 0.66 -6.52 1.38
C ASN A 26 1.13 -5.34 0.50
N LEU A 27 1.86 -4.36 1.04
CA LEU A 27 2.44 -3.26 0.28
C LEU A 27 3.44 -3.74 -0.76
N ARG A 28 4.22 -4.79 -0.47
CA ARG A 28 5.14 -5.36 -1.45
C ARG A 28 4.39 -5.88 -2.68
N ILE A 29 3.28 -6.59 -2.46
CA ILE A 29 2.40 -7.09 -3.53
C ILE A 29 1.78 -5.92 -4.31
N LEU A 30 1.23 -4.92 -3.62
CA LEU A 30 0.60 -3.76 -4.27
C LEU A 30 1.60 -2.90 -5.05
N ARG A 31 2.84 -2.76 -4.55
CA ARG A 31 3.93 -2.07 -5.26
C ARG A 31 4.33 -2.85 -6.50
N ASP A 32 4.53 -4.16 -6.37
CA ASP A 32 4.93 -5.04 -7.47
C ASP A 32 3.89 -5.02 -8.60
N ALA A 33 2.60 -5.02 -8.25
CA ALA A 33 1.49 -4.84 -9.18
C ALA A 33 1.36 -3.40 -9.75
N GLY A 34 2.16 -2.44 -9.31
CA GLY A 34 2.14 -1.05 -9.78
C GLY A 34 0.99 -0.20 -9.26
N TYR A 35 0.26 -0.65 -8.22
CA TYR A 35 -0.88 0.08 -7.66
C TYR A 35 -0.48 1.24 -6.75
N VAL A 36 0.69 1.16 -6.12
CA VAL A 36 1.16 2.16 -5.14
C VAL A 36 2.64 2.46 -5.32
N LYS A 37 3.04 3.68 -4.93
CA LYS A 37 4.45 4.05 -4.72
C LYS A 37 4.74 3.98 -3.22
N VAL A 38 5.70 3.14 -2.85
CA VAL A 38 6.07 2.88 -1.46
C VAL A 38 7.57 2.96 -1.31
N ASP A 39 8.02 3.67 -0.30
CA ASP A 39 9.39 3.64 0.20
C ASP A 39 9.47 2.66 1.37
N PHE A 40 10.32 1.64 1.25
CA PHE A 40 10.55 0.68 2.33
C PHE A 40 11.81 1.09 3.06
N GLN A 41 11.72 1.29 4.37
CA GLN A 41 12.91 1.58 5.15
C GLN A 41 13.90 0.41 5.10
N PRO A 42 15.22 0.70 5.22
CA PRO A 42 16.26 -0.32 5.18
C PRO A 42 16.02 -1.43 6.22
N THR A 43 16.34 -2.66 5.83
CA THR A 43 16.25 -3.84 6.70
C THR A 43 17.22 -3.65 7.88
N GLY A 44 16.69 -3.53 9.10
CA GLY A 44 17.47 -3.27 10.32
C GLY A 44 16.91 -2.19 11.24
N MET A 45 15.88 -1.44 10.82
CA MET A 45 15.07 -0.63 11.73
C MET A 45 13.94 -1.49 12.33
N ASP A 46 13.89 -1.53 13.67
CA ASP A 46 12.80 -2.10 14.44
C ASP A 46 12.02 -0.97 15.15
N PRO A 47 10.71 -0.81 14.87
CA PRO A 47 9.89 -1.64 13.97
C PRO A 47 10.15 -1.35 12.49
N PRO A 48 10.00 -2.36 11.61
CA PRO A 48 10.07 -2.14 10.17
C PRO A 48 8.95 -1.20 9.75
N ALA A 49 9.25 -0.19 8.93
CA ALA A 49 8.26 0.76 8.45
C ALA A 49 8.31 0.92 6.93
N ALA A 50 7.14 1.21 6.35
CA ALA A 50 6.97 1.51 4.94
C ALA A 50 6.13 2.78 4.78
N VAL A 51 6.54 3.66 3.88
CA VAL A 51 5.88 4.93 3.62
C VAL A 51 5.23 4.87 2.25
N VAL A 52 3.90 4.89 2.22
CA VAL A 52 3.12 5.01 0.98
C VAL A 52 3.09 6.47 0.57
N ILE A 53 3.69 6.79 -0.57
CA ILE A 53 3.84 8.17 -1.07
C ILE A 53 2.66 8.53 -1.98
N ALA A 54 2.21 7.58 -2.79
CA ALA A 54 1.16 7.83 -3.77
C ALA A 54 0.36 6.55 -4.11
N LEU A 55 -0.93 6.73 -4.31
CA LEU A 55 -1.78 5.78 -5.04
C LEU A 55 -1.69 6.09 -6.54
N THR A 56 -1.31 5.11 -7.36
CA THR A 56 -1.16 5.30 -8.81
C THR A 56 -2.53 5.35 -9.51
N PRO A 57 -2.60 5.88 -10.75
CA PRO A 57 -3.82 5.78 -11.56
C PRO A 57 -4.29 4.33 -11.73
N LEU A 58 -3.36 3.38 -11.89
CA LEU A 58 -3.67 1.95 -11.97
C LEU A 58 -4.31 1.45 -10.67
N GLY A 59 -3.76 1.82 -9.51
CA GLY A 59 -4.32 1.46 -8.21
C GLY A 59 -5.73 2.00 -7.99
N ARG A 60 -6.00 3.24 -8.44
CA ARG A 60 -7.37 3.82 -8.41
C ARG A 60 -8.34 3.07 -9.31
N THR A 61 -7.89 2.68 -10.50
CA THR A 61 -8.68 1.89 -11.43
C THR A 61 -8.97 0.51 -10.87
N ALA A 62 -7.95 -0.16 -10.32
CA ALA A 62 -8.07 -1.46 -9.64
C ALA A 62 -9.17 -1.47 -8.57
N MET A 63 -9.30 -0.41 -7.77
CA MET A 63 -10.37 -0.31 -6.78
C MET A 63 -11.79 -0.38 -7.36
N ARG A 64 -11.99 0.06 -8.61
CA ARG A 64 -13.29 -0.03 -9.28
C ARG A 64 -13.64 -1.45 -9.68
N TYR A 65 -12.64 -2.32 -9.87
CA TYR A 65 -12.83 -3.71 -10.28
C TYR A 65 -12.88 -4.68 -9.10
N PHE A 66 -12.20 -4.36 -8.00
CA PHE A 66 -12.18 -5.20 -6.80
C PHE A 66 -13.43 -5.05 -5.90
N GLY A 67 -14.36 -4.15 -6.22
CA GLY A 67 -15.60 -3.92 -5.47
C GLY A 67 -16.90 -4.27 -6.24
N GLY A 68 -16.80 -4.96 -7.37
CA GLY A 68 -17.96 -5.39 -8.16
C GLY A 68 -18.41 -6.80 -7.82
N VAL A 69 -19.16 -6.95 -6.73
CA VAL A 69 -20.10 -8.06 -6.46
C VAL A 69 -21.26 -7.54 -5.62
#